data_AF-A0AAW8I745-F1
#
_entry.id   AF-A0AAW8I745-F1
#
_cell.length_a   1.000
_cell.length_b   1.000
_cell.length_c   1.000
_cell.angle_alpha   90.00
_cell.angle_beta   90.00
_cell.angle_gamma   90.00
#
_symmetry.space_group_name_H-M   'P 1'
#
loop_
_entity.id
_entity.type
_entity.pdbx_description
1 polymer ?
#
loop_
_entity_poly.entity_id
_entity_poly.type
_entity_poly.pdbx_seq_one_letter_code
_entity_poly.pdbx_strand_id
1 'polypeptide(L)'
;DRDCGPAGTPLPAERWREYCLSSVTTHDLPPTAGYLAGDQVRLRESLGLLTNPVEAELESARADRAAWMAELRRVGLLADGAEPDSEEAVLALYRYLGRTPSRLLAVALTDAVGDRRTQNQPGTTDEYPNWRVPLTGPDGQPMLLEDIFTDRRAATLAEAVRAATTSPMSCW
;
A
#
# COMPACT_ATOMS: atom_id res chain seq x y z
N ASP A 1 -6.05 -16.97 8.76
CA ASP A 1 -7.51 -16.82 8.83
C ASP A 1 -8.06 -15.71 9.72
N ARG A 2 -7.26 -14.79 10.31
CA ARG A 2 -7.79 -13.73 11.19
C ARG A 2 -7.68 -12.29 10.67
N ASP A 3 -7.25 -12.11 9.42
CA ASP A 3 -6.94 -10.77 8.89
C ASP A 3 -7.95 -10.27 7.84
N CYS A 4 -9.01 -11.05 7.56
CA CYS A 4 -10.10 -10.64 6.68
C CYS A 4 -11.36 -10.34 7.50
N GLY A 5 -12.01 -9.20 7.26
CA GLY A 5 -13.34 -8.94 7.78
C GLY A 5 -14.37 -9.93 7.22
N PRO A 6 -15.58 -10.02 7.80
CA PRO A 6 -16.64 -10.82 7.20
C PRO A 6 -16.94 -10.30 5.78
N ALA A 7 -16.96 -11.22 4.81
CA ALA A 7 -17.35 -10.99 3.41
C ALA A 7 -16.51 -9.96 2.61
N GLY A 8 -15.19 -10.15 2.52
CA GLY A 8 -14.35 -9.39 1.57
C GLY A 8 -14.17 -7.91 1.91
N THR A 9 -14.50 -7.51 3.15
CA THR A 9 -14.29 -6.15 3.64
C THR A 9 -12.99 -6.05 4.43
N PRO A 10 -12.30 -4.89 4.39
CA PRO A 10 -11.14 -4.65 5.25
C PRO A 10 -11.47 -4.88 6.72
N LEU A 11 -10.54 -5.47 7.47
CA LEU A 11 -10.68 -5.61 8.91
C LEU A 11 -10.61 -4.22 9.56
N PRO A 12 -11.62 -3.79 10.36
CA PRO A 12 -11.58 -2.55 11.12
C PRO A 12 -10.30 -2.44 11.94
N ALA A 13 -9.65 -1.27 11.90
CA ALA A 13 -8.34 -1.03 12.47
C ALA A 13 -8.21 -1.47 13.93
N GLU A 14 -9.24 -1.25 14.75
CA GLU A 14 -9.27 -1.57 16.18
C GLU A 14 -9.25 -3.09 16.44
N ARG A 15 -9.56 -3.90 15.43
CA ARG A 15 -9.55 -5.37 15.51
C ARG A 15 -8.25 -5.99 15.04
N TRP A 16 -7.28 -5.20 14.59
CA TRP A 16 -5.95 -5.70 14.23
C TRP A 16 -5.21 -6.18 15.48
N ARG A 17 -4.21 -7.04 15.30
CA ARG A 17 -3.43 -7.60 16.41
C ARG A 17 -2.54 -6.52 17.03
N GLU A 18 -2.46 -6.48 18.36
CA GLU A 18 -1.58 -5.52 19.05
C GLU A 18 -0.09 -5.87 18.86
N TYR A 19 0.32 -7.09 19.20
CA TYR A 19 1.71 -7.52 19.13
C TYR A 19 2.11 -8.02 17.74
N CYS A 20 2.07 -7.13 16.75
CA CYS A 20 2.54 -7.40 15.39
C CYS A 20 3.24 -6.18 14.76
N LEU A 21 3.92 -6.46 13.64
CA LEU A 21 4.29 -5.46 12.65
C LEU A 21 3.18 -5.39 11.59
N SER A 22 2.65 -4.19 11.37
CA SER A 22 1.64 -3.94 10.34
C SER A 22 2.22 -3.07 9.22
N SER A 23 1.92 -3.45 7.97
CA SER A 23 2.37 -2.76 6.77
C SER A 23 1.23 -2.68 5.75
N VAL A 24 1.29 -1.69 4.85
CA VAL A 24 0.32 -1.57 3.74
C VAL A 24 0.64 -2.59 2.65
N THR A 25 1.92 -2.81 2.38
CA THR A 25 2.42 -3.71 1.36
C THR A 25 3.68 -4.45 1.87
N THR A 26 4.22 -5.35 1.05
CA THR A 26 5.49 -6.05 1.28
C THR A 26 6.33 -5.99 -0.01
N HIS A 27 7.54 -6.54 0.02
CA HIS A 27 8.40 -6.60 -1.17
C HIS A 27 7.92 -7.60 -2.24
N ASP A 28 7.03 -8.52 -1.88
CA ASP A 28 6.43 -9.54 -2.77
C ASP A 28 5.15 -9.06 -3.45
N LEU A 29 4.62 -7.91 -3.02
CA LEU A 29 3.50 -7.23 -3.65
C LEU A 29 4.02 -6.02 -4.43
N PRO A 30 3.32 -5.55 -5.47
CA PRO A 30 3.65 -4.26 -6.03
C PRO A 30 3.58 -3.16 -4.96
N PRO A 31 4.37 -2.09 -5.09
CA PRO A 31 4.09 -0.86 -4.38
C PRO A 31 2.62 -0.47 -4.49
N THR A 32 2.09 0.20 -3.49
CA THR A 32 0.66 0.47 -3.35
C THR A 32 0.12 1.27 -4.54
N ALA A 33 0.90 2.20 -5.09
CA ALA A 33 0.52 2.92 -6.31
C ALA A 33 0.35 2.00 -7.53
N GLY A 34 1.18 0.96 -7.64
CA GLY A 34 1.04 -0.08 -8.65
C GLY A 34 -0.17 -0.99 -8.39
N TYR A 35 -0.38 -1.37 -7.13
CA TYR A 35 -1.53 -2.18 -6.72
C TYR A 35 -2.87 -1.51 -7.04
N LEU A 36 -3.00 -0.21 -6.71
CA LEU A 36 -4.20 0.59 -6.96
C LEU A 36 -4.53 0.72 -8.45
N ALA A 37 -3.51 0.64 -9.30
CA ALA A 37 -3.69 0.66 -10.75
C ALA A 37 -3.97 -0.72 -11.35
N GLY A 38 -3.79 -1.81 -10.62
CA GLY A 38 -3.94 -3.18 -11.12
C GLY A 38 -2.66 -3.77 -11.73
N ASP A 39 -1.48 -3.24 -11.41
CA ASP A 39 -0.21 -3.74 -11.95
C ASP A 39 0.10 -5.18 -11.51
N GLN A 40 -0.38 -5.61 -10.34
CA GLN A 40 -0.31 -7.00 -9.86
C GLN A 40 -0.95 -7.99 -10.82
N VAL A 41 -2.08 -7.63 -11.44
CA VAL A 41 -2.79 -8.52 -12.36
C VAL A 41 -2.11 -8.50 -13.72
N ARG A 42 -1.80 -7.30 -14.24
CA ARG A 42 -1.14 -7.14 -15.56
C ARG A 42 0.26 -7.77 -15.60
N LEU A 43 1.03 -7.66 -14.53
CA LEU A 43 2.34 -8.29 -14.44
C LEU A 43 2.22 -9.82 -14.43
N ARG A 44 1.31 -10.36 -13.62
CA ARG A 44 1.09 -11.82 -13.60
C ARG A 44 0.54 -12.34 -14.92
N GLU A 45 -0.32 -11.58 -15.58
CA GLU A 45 -0.83 -11.89 -16.92
C GLU A 45 0.30 -11.96 -17.94
N SER A 46 1.15 -10.93 -18.01
CA SER A 46 2.24 -10.87 -19.00
C SER A 46 3.28 -11.98 -18.83
N LEU A 47 3.36 -12.54 -17.62
CA LEU A 47 4.24 -13.67 -17.26
C LEU A 47 3.53 -15.03 -17.35
N GLY A 48 2.24 -15.08 -17.72
CA GLY A 48 1.48 -16.33 -17.83
C GLY A 48 1.18 -17.00 -16.48
N LEU A 49 1.13 -16.23 -15.39
CA LEU A 49 0.97 -16.71 -14.01
C LEU A 49 -0.47 -16.63 -13.48
N LEU A 50 -1.43 -16.22 -14.31
CA LEU A 50 -2.84 -16.20 -13.93
C LEU A 50 -3.46 -17.59 -14.13
N THR A 51 -4.20 -18.04 -13.12
CA THR A 51 -4.96 -19.30 -13.16
C THR A 51 -6.41 -19.09 -13.57
N ASN A 52 -6.90 -17.84 -13.52
CA ASN A 52 -8.23 -17.43 -13.95
C ASN A 52 -8.11 -16.46 -15.14
N PRO A 53 -9.19 -16.21 -15.89
CA PRO A 53 -9.23 -15.17 -16.92
C PRO A 53 -8.84 -13.81 -16.35
N VAL A 54 -8.06 -13.03 -17.11
CA VAL A 54 -7.57 -11.71 -16.69
C VAL A 54 -8.71 -10.78 -16.29
N GLU A 55 -9.86 -10.84 -16.99
CA GLU A 55 -11.00 -9.99 -16.69
C GLU A 55 -11.58 -10.27 -15.30
N ALA A 56 -11.60 -11.54 -14.88
CA ALA A 56 -12.07 -11.94 -13.57
C ALA A 56 -11.11 -11.48 -12.45
N GLU A 57 -9.80 -11.59 -12.69
CA GLU A 57 -8.75 -11.13 -11.76
C GLU A 57 -8.78 -9.59 -11.63
N LEU A 58 -8.95 -8.87 -12.73
CA LEU A 58 -9.10 -7.42 -12.73
C LEU A 58 -10.35 -6.98 -11.99
N GLU A 59 -11.47 -7.70 -12.15
CA GLU A 59 -12.71 -7.39 -11.43
C GLU A 59 -12.57 -7.63 -9.92
N SER A 60 -11.95 -8.74 -9.52
CA SER A 60 -11.62 -9.00 -8.12
C SER A 60 -10.74 -7.89 -7.53
N ALA A 61 -9.68 -7.49 -8.25
CA ALA A 61 -8.80 -6.42 -7.81
C ALA A 61 -9.52 -5.06 -7.67
N ARG A 62 -10.48 -4.76 -8.56
CA ARG A 62 -11.33 -3.56 -8.45
C ARG A 62 -12.24 -3.63 -7.24
N ALA A 63 -12.83 -4.80 -6.95
CA ALA A 63 -13.70 -4.99 -5.79
C ALA A 63 -12.90 -4.81 -4.48
N ASP A 64 -11.71 -5.40 -4.37
CA ASP A 64 -10.84 -5.24 -3.20
C ASP A 64 -10.44 -3.78 -2.98
N ARG A 65 -10.06 -3.08 -4.07
CA ARG A 65 -9.75 -1.65 -4.03
C ARG A 65 -10.96 -0.84 -3.58
N ALA A 66 -12.14 -1.11 -4.13
CA ALA A 66 -13.36 -0.40 -3.77
C ALA A 66 -13.74 -0.62 -2.30
N ALA A 67 -13.54 -1.83 -1.77
CA ALA A 67 -13.78 -2.13 -0.36
C ALA A 67 -12.84 -1.34 0.56
N TRP A 68 -11.55 -1.22 0.20
CA TRP A 68 -10.62 -0.34 0.92
C TRP A 68 -10.98 1.14 0.82
N MET A 69 -11.33 1.65 -0.36
CA MET A 69 -11.75 3.06 -0.51
C MET A 69 -13.01 3.37 0.30
N ALA A 70 -13.97 2.44 0.34
CA ALA A 70 -15.17 2.56 1.14
C ALA A 70 -14.86 2.60 2.64
N GLU A 71 -13.97 1.74 3.12
CA GLU A 71 -13.54 1.76 4.53
C GLU A 71 -12.83 3.06 4.90
N LEU A 72 -11.91 3.53 4.05
CA LEU A 72 -11.18 4.78 4.28
C LEU A 72 -12.13 5.99 4.31
N ARG A 73 -13.17 6.03 3.48
CA ARG A 73 -14.24 7.05 3.55
C ARG A 73 -15.07 6.90 4.82
N ARG A 74 -15.51 5.67 5.16
CA ARG A 74 -16.30 5.38 6.35
C ARG A 74 -15.63 5.87 7.63
N VAL A 75 -14.30 5.75 7.72
CA VAL A 75 -13.52 6.21 8.87
C VAL A 75 -13.01 7.65 8.74
N GLY A 76 -13.42 8.38 7.70
CA GLY A 76 -13.10 9.79 7.50
C GLY A 76 -11.63 10.08 7.15
N LEU A 77 -10.93 9.13 6.52
CA LEU A 77 -9.57 9.32 6.01
C LEU A 77 -9.54 9.74 4.54
N LEU A 78 -10.62 9.52 3.82
CA LEU A 78 -10.89 10.05 2.48
C LEU A 78 -12.20 10.83 2.49
N ALA A 79 -12.28 11.85 1.64
CA ALA A 79 -13.51 12.60 1.44
C ALA A 79 -14.55 11.78 0.67
N ASP A 80 -15.83 12.05 0.95
CA ASP A 80 -16.92 11.55 0.13
C ASP A 80 -16.91 12.21 -1.26
N GLY A 81 -17.29 11.45 -2.29
CA GLY A 81 -17.38 11.96 -3.67
C GLY A 81 -16.29 11.40 -4.57
N ALA A 82 -15.39 12.26 -5.04
CA ALA A 82 -14.41 11.94 -6.08
C ALA A 82 -13.52 10.73 -5.72
N GLU A 83 -13.05 10.02 -6.75
CA GLU A 83 -12.04 8.99 -6.56
C GLU A 83 -10.71 9.65 -6.20
N PRO A 84 -10.05 9.21 -5.10
CA PRO A 84 -8.78 9.77 -4.69
C PRO A 84 -7.70 9.47 -5.73
N ASP A 85 -6.72 10.36 -5.85
CA ASP A 85 -5.51 10.00 -6.57
C ASP A 85 -4.68 8.96 -5.80
N SER A 86 -3.64 8.43 -6.44
CA SER A 86 -2.81 7.39 -5.81
C SER A 86 -2.07 7.88 -4.57
N GLU A 87 -1.60 9.14 -4.54
CA GLU A 87 -0.88 9.69 -3.38
C GLU A 87 -1.85 9.86 -2.20
N GLU A 88 -3.06 10.36 -2.44
CA GLU A 88 -4.14 10.51 -1.44
C GLU A 88 -4.55 9.16 -0.85
N ALA A 89 -4.78 8.15 -1.71
CA ALA A 89 -5.13 6.81 -1.28
C ALA A 89 -4.02 6.15 -0.45
N VAL A 90 -2.76 6.27 -0.88
CA VAL A 90 -1.60 5.77 -0.13
C VAL A 90 -1.52 6.46 1.24
N LEU A 91 -1.58 7.78 1.29
CA LEU A 91 -1.54 8.53 2.54
C LEU A 91 -2.66 8.12 3.51
N ALA A 92 -3.87 7.90 2.98
CA ALA A 92 -5.01 7.43 3.77
C ALA A 92 -4.78 6.02 4.34
N LEU A 93 -4.20 5.10 3.57
CA LEU A 93 -3.84 3.75 4.07
C LEU A 93 -2.82 3.81 5.22
N TYR A 94 -1.80 4.67 5.12
CA TYR A 94 -0.83 4.83 6.21
C TYR A 94 -1.42 5.51 7.44
N ARG A 95 -2.34 6.47 7.26
CA ARG A 95 -3.13 7.01 8.38
C ARG A 95 -4.04 5.95 9.01
N TYR A 96 -4.55 5.00 8.22
CA TYR A 96 -5.34 3.87 8.72
C TYR A 96 -4.51 2.94 9.58
N LEU A 97 -3.28 2.60 9.16
CA LEU A 97 -2.33 1.84 9.98
C LEU A 97 -2.10 2.49 11.35
N GLY A 98 -2.02 3.82 11.38
CA GLY A 98 -1.89 4.59 12.62
C GLY A 98 -3.08 4.49 13.59
N ARG A 99 -4.23 3.96 13.14
CA ARG A 99 -5.41 3.70 13.99
C ARG A 99 -5.45 2.27 14.53
N THR A 100 -4.53 1.41 14.08
CA THR A 100 -4.44 0.04 14.58
C THR A 100 -3.74 0.01 15.93
N PRO A 101 -3.98 -0.99 16.80
CA PRO A 101 -3.23 -1.18 18.04
C PRO A 101 -1.82 -1.78 17.82
N SER A 102 -1.37 -1.92 16.57
CA SER A 102 -0.11 -2.58 16.23
C SER A 102 1.08 -1.89 16.90
N ARG A 103 1.97 -2.67 17.53
CA ARG A 103 3.17 -2.14 18.22
C ARG A 103 4.22 -1.60 17.26
N LEU A 104 4.26 -2.10 16.03
CA LEU A 104 5.18 -1.65 15.00
C LEU A 104 4.43 -1.36 13.71
N LEU A 105 4.76 -0.24 13.07
CA LEU A 105 4.27 0.14 11.75
C LEU A 105 5.45 0.17 10.78
N ALA A 106 5.31 -0.45 9.62
CA ALA A 106 6.31 -0.37 8.55
C ALA A 106 5.86 0.57 7.44
N VAL A 107 6.80 1.40 6.97
CA VAL A 107 6.64 2.23 5.77
C VAL A 107 7.46 1.63 4.65
N ALA A 108 6.80 1.30 3.54
CA ALA A 108 7.49 0.91 2.33
C ALA A 108 8.08 2.16 1.66
N LEU A 109 9.40 2.15 1.43
CA LEU A 109 10.07 3.29 0.80
C LEU A 109 9.53 3.59 -0.61
N THR A 110 9.13 2.54 -1.33
CA THR A 110 8.48 2.65 -2.65
C THR A 110 7.17 3.44 -2.57
N ASP A 111 6.38 3.27 -1.52
CA ASP A 111 5.15 4.06 -1.32
C ASP A 111 5.47 5.51 -0.94
N ALA A 112 6.53 5.72 -0.15
CA ALA A 112 6.96 7.05 0.26
C ALA A 112 7.37 7.92 -0.93
N VAL A 113 7.90 7.32 -2.00
CA VAL A 113 8.35 8.05 -3.19
C VAL A 113 7.44 7.89 -4.41
N GLY A 114 6.39 7.09 -4.32
CA GLY A 114 5.44 6.85 -5.41
C GLY A 114 5.93 5.89 -6.50
N ASP A 115 6.91 5.03 -6.19
CA ASP A 115 7.31 3.96 -7.10
C ASP A 115 6.12 3.01 -7.36
N ARG A 116 6.12 2.39 -8.53
CA ARG A 116 5.06 1.48 -9.00
C ARG A 116 5.61 0.09 -9.33
N ARG A 117 6.93 -0.06 -9.45
CA ARG A 117 7.55 -1.27 -9.98
C ARG A 117 7.74 -2.30 -8.88
N THR A 118 7.23 -3.51 -9.11
CA THR A 118 7.34 -4.66 -8.23
C THR A 118 8.81 -5.04 -8.00
N GLN A 119 9.23 -5.32 -6.77
CA GLN A 119 10.62 -5.75 -6.52
C GLN A 119 10.81 -7.25 -6.78
N ASN A 120 9.84 -8.05 -6.32
CA ASN A 120 9.84 -9.49 -6.48
C ASN A 120 8.46 -9.96 -6.95
N GLN A 121 8.41 -10.79 -7.98
CA GLN A 121 7.21 -11.48 -8.43
C GLN A 121 7.33 -12.96 -8.03
N PRO A 122 6.69 -13.38 -6.91
CA PRO A 122 6.71 -14.78 -6.50
C PRO A 122 6.23 -15.70 -7.62
N GLY A 123 6.88 -16.88 -7.72
CA GLY A 123 6.61 -17.84 -8.79
C GLY A 123 7.39 -17.59 -10.08
N THR A 124 8.41 -16.74 -10.05
CA THR A 124 9.32 -16.51 -11.20
C THR A 124 10.78 -16.70 -10.79
N THR A 125 11.61 -17.05 -11.77
CA THR A 125 13.07 -17.14 -11.64
C THR A 125 13.73 -16.16 -12.61
N ASP A 126 13.58 -16.40 -13.92
CA ASP A 126 14.23 -15.63 -14.99
C ASP A 126 13.25 -14.74 -15.77
N GLU A 127 11.95 -14.92 -15.55
CA GLU A 127 10.88 -14.22 -16.28
C GLU A 127 10.72 -12.76 -15.84
N TYR A 128 11.14 -12.44 -14.61
CA TYR A 128 11.11 -11.09 -14.05
C TYR A 128 12.49 -10.73 -13.46
N PRO A 129 12.94 -9.45 -13.53
CA PRO A 129 14.16 -8.99 -12.89
C PRO A 129 14.03 -8.88 -11.36
N ASN A 130 13.64 -9.98 -10.69
CA ASN A 130 13.51 -10.06 -9.25
C ASN A 130 14.79 -9.56 -8.57
N TRP A 131 14.62 -8.76 -7.51
CA TRP A 131 15.71 -8.22 -6.69
C TRP A 131 16.69 -7.31 -7.44
N ARG A 132 16.32 -6.88 -8.65
CA ARG A 132 17.15 -6.05 -9.54
C ARG A 132 16.41 -4.78 -9.98
N VAL A 133 15.35 -4.40 -9.28
CA VAL A 133 14.58 -3.19 -9.58
C VAL A 133 15.10 -2.04 -8.71
N PRO A 134 15.73 -1.00 -9.30
CA PRO A 134 16.20 0.17 -8.55
C PRO A 134 15.02 1.00 -8.04
N LEU A 135 15.19 1.87 -7.05
CA LEU A 135 14.13 2.78 -6.61
C LEU A 135 13.90 3.89 -7.64
N THR A 136 12.64 4.19 -7.95
CA THR A 136 12.24 5.28 -8.85
C THR A 136 11.11 6.12 -8.27
N GLY A 137 10.94 7.34 -8.79
CA GLY A 137 9.76 8.15 -8.58
C GLY A 137 8.56 7.65 -9.40
N PRO A 138 7.41 8.34 -9.34
CA PRO A 138 6.19 7.95 -10.05
C PRO A 138 6.31 8.05 -11.59
N ASP A 139 7.28 8.80 -12.09
CA ASP A 139 7.63 8.95 -13.50
C ASP A 139 8.62 7.87 -13.99
N GLY A 140 9.01 6.95 -13.12
CA GLY A 140 9.97 5.89 -13.42
C GLY A 140 11.42 6.38 -13.50
N GLN A 141 11.72 7.63 -13.11
CA GLN A 141 13.09 8.12 -13.05
C GLN A 141 13.79 7.65 -11.76
N PRO A 142 15.06 7.19 -11.83
CA PRO A 142 15.79 6.73 -10.66
C PRO A 142 15.84 7.78 -9.56
N MET A 143 15.68 7.35 -8.31
CA MET A 143 15.82 8.22 -7.14
C MET A 143 17.09 7.89 -6.36
N LEU A 144 17.86 8.92 -6.04
CA LEU A 144 19.00 8.81 -5.14
C LEU A 144 18.56 8.98 -3.69
N LEU A 145 19.43 8.61 -2.75
CA LEU A 145 19.14 8.71 -1.33
C LEU A 145 18.88 10.17 -0.90
N GLU A 146 19.66 11.11 -1.44
CA GLU A 146 19.56 12.54 -1.16
C GLU A 146 18.23 13.12 -1.62
N ASP A 147 17.69 12.64 -2.75
CA ASP A 147 16.42 13.10 -3.30
C ASP A 147 15.27 12.77 -2.34
N ILE A 148 15.31 11.59 -1.70
CA ILE A 148 14.28 11.12 -0.76
C ILE A 148 14.13 12.09 0.42
N PHE A 149 15.23 12.65 0.93
CA PHE A 149 15.19 13.59 2.05
C PHE A 149 14.54 14.94 1.72
N THR A 150 14.41 15.25 0.43
CA THR A 150 13.77 16.48 -0.05
C THR A 150 12.44 16.25 -0.77
N ASP A 151 12.05 14.98 -0.96
CA ASP A 151 10.81 14.62 -1.64
C ASP A 151 9.57 14.92 -0.76
N ARG A 152 8.62 15.65 -1.34
CA ARG A 152 7.38 16.07 -0.66
C ARG A 152 6.52 14.88 -0.21
N ARG A 153 6.41 13.82 -1.03
CA ARG A 153 5.61 12.64 -0.69
C ARG A 153 6.25 11.91 0.49
N ALA A 154 7.56 11.73 0.45
CA ALA A 154 8.30 11.06 1.52
C ALA A 154 8.14 11.78 2.85
N ALA A 155 8.30 13.11 2.85
CA ALA A 155 8.07 13.94 4.03
C ALA A 155 6.62 13.85 4.54
N THR A 156 5.64 13.91 3.63
CA THR A 156 4.21 13.82 3.97
C THR A 156 3.84 12.48 4.61
N LEU A 157 4.35 11.38 4.07
CA LEU A 157 4.08 10.04 4.59
C LEU A 157 4.77 9.80 5.93
N ALA A 158 6.02 10.24 6.06
CA ALA A 158 6.76 10.19 7.31
C ALA A 158 6.06 10.99 8.41
N GLU A 159 5.51 12.17 8.09
CA GLU A 159 4.69 12.96 9.01
C GLU A 159 3.47 12.19 9.51
N ALA A 160 2.72 11.57 8.59
CA ALA A 160 1.51 10.84 8.94
C ALA A 160 1.79 9.67 9.89
N VAL A 161 2.86 8.92 9.65
CA VAL A 161 3.25 7.79 10.51
C VAL A 161 3.88 8.27 11.81
N ARG A 162 4.62 9.38 11.80
CA ARG A 162 5.14 10.00 13.02
C ARG A 162 4.00 10.44 13.93
N ALA A 163 3.02 11.17 13.41
CA ALA A 163 1.86 11.63 14.16
C ALA A 163 1.07 10.48 14.81
N ALA A 164 1.05 9.30 14.17
CA ALA A 164 0.42 8.11 14.71
C ALA A 164 1.23 7.40 15.82
N THR A 165 2.55 7.58 15.86
CA THR A 165 3.46 6.86 16.77
C THR A 165 3.92 7.71 17.95
N THR A 166 3.90 9.04 17.83
CA THR A 166 4.04 9.95 18.96
C THR A 166 2.69 10.17 19.63
N SER A 167 2.42 9.48 20.75
CA SER A 167 1.28 9.86 21.61
C SER A 167 1.41 11.33 22.01
N PRO A 168 0.31 12.12 22.05
CA PRO A 168 0.32 13.30 22.90
C PRO A 168 0.64 12.78 24.31
N MET A 169 1.67 13.34 24.95
CA MET A 169 1.91 13.07 26.37
C MET A 169 0.58 13.29 27.08
N SER A 170 -0.01 12.21 27.60
CA SER A 170 -1.15 12.30 28.50
C SER A 170 -0.67 13.14 29.67
N CYS A 171 -1.08 14.42 29.72
CA CYS A 171 -1.01 15.18 30.95
C CYS A 171 -1.89 14.41 31.94
N TRP A 172 -1.23 13.74 32.88
CA TRP A 172 -1.83 13.22 34.10
C TRP A 172 -2.27 14.39 34.98
#